data_AF-A0AAU3W0G0-F1
#
_entry.id   AF-A0AAU3W0G0-F1
#
_cell.length_a   1.000
_cell.length_b   1.000
_cell.length_c   1.000
_cell.angle_alpha   90.00
_cell.angle_beta   90.00
_cell.angle_gamma   90.00
#
_symmetry.space_group_name_H-M   'P 1'
#
loop_
_entity.id
_entity.type
_entity.pdbx_description
1 polymer ?
#
loop_
_entity_poly.entity_id
_entity_poly.type
_entity_poly.pdbx_seq_one_letter_code
_entity_poly.pdbx_strand_id
1 'polypeptide(L)'
;MSSASVSPHGFMAVRGRGYRPEQVDAYAAALSRDRDAAWERAARLTVLAKEMDAEAGRLREVVARLAPQTYEKLGERARRIFELGEEEAASVRDTARGEAQRVVDEAEAAGRRVREAAQAYADEVRGDAEERARQRMLAARAEADEARISARRDIKENRGEALAALREMRQRTEGLLGEQEKEYAERWAETERAAVEREAALDAHHVERMARAEAGLSEAERAFAEAEESARRRQEDAVARAGELLVEARVREERIARETERVLREHGERWDEVRAHMDHVRTSLTTLTGRAPAE
;
A
#
# COMPACT_ATOMS: atom_id res chain seq x y z
N MET A 1 -37.86 84.00 7.00
CA MET A 1 -36.50 83.58 7.43
C MET A 1 -36.21 84.33 8.73
N SER A 2 -36.54 83.77 9.90
CA SER A 2 -36.32 84.45 11.18
C SER A 2 -34.86 84.33 11.57
N SER A 3 -34.17 85.47 11.64
CA SER A 3 -32.84 85.61 12.23
C SER A 3 -32.94 85.33 13.73
N ALA A 4 -32.43 84.19 14.18
CA ALA A 4 -32.23 83.95 15.61
C ALA A 4 -31.21 84.98 16.13
N SER A 5 -31.60 85.77 17.13
CA SER A 5 -30.69 86.68 17.83
C SER A 5 -29.58 85.84 18.47
N VAL A 6 -28.35 86.01 17.99
CA VAL A 6 -27.18 85.32 18.54
C VAL A 6 -26.85 85.99 19.88
N SER A 7 -26.77 85.19 20.94
CA SER A 7 -26.38 85.64 22.28
C SER A 7 -25.00 86.33 22.24
N PRO A 8 -24.78 87.43 22.97
CA PRO A 8 -23.47 88.07 23.11
C PRO A 8 -22.39 87.14 23.70
N HIS A 9 -22.81 86.06 24.34
CA HIS A 9 -21.95 85.05 24.98
C HIS A 9 -21.74 83.81 24.10
N GLY A 10 -22.16 83.85 22.82
CA GLY A 10 -21.88 82.80 21.84
C GLY A 10 -22.80 81.58 21.90
N PHE A 11 -23.88 81.63 22.70
CA PHE A 11 -24.86 80.53 22.75
C PHE A 11 -25.74 80.52 21.50
N MET A 12 -25.85 79.36 20.84
CA MET A 12 -26.72 79.15 19.67
C MET A 12 -28.09 78.62 20.09
N ALA A 13 -29.17 79.23 19.58
CA ALA A 13 -30.53 78.74 19.81
C ALA A 13 -30.83 77.52 18.92
N VAL A 14 -31.17 76.39 19.52
CA VAL A 14 -31.55 75.15 18.80
C VAL A 14 -33.08 75.00 18.81
N ARG A 15 -33.66 74.53 17.71
CA ARG A 15 -35.12 74.37 17.56
C ARG A 15 -35.62 73.19 18.40
N GLY A 16 -36.20 73.46 19.57
CA GLY A 16 -36.71 72.42 20.49
C GLY A 16 -36.90 72.93 21.93
N ARG A 17 -36.95 72.01 22.91
CA ARG A 17 -36.90 72.37 24.36
C ARG A 17 -35.49 72.87 24.70
N GLY A 18 -35.33 74.18 24.76
CA GLY A 18 -34.12 74.85 25.23
C GLY A 18 -34.44 75.94 26.25
N TYR A 19 -33.45 76.36 27.02
CA TYR A 19 -33.58 77.51 27.92
C TYR A 19 -33.84 78.79 27.14
N ARG A 20 -34.57 79.74 27.75
CA ARG A 20 -34.90 81.02 27.09
C ARG A 20 -33.62 81.84 26.90
N PRO A 21 -33.25 82.24 25.66
CA PRO A 21 -32.00 82.95 25.40
C PRO A 21 -31.79 84.19 26.28
N GLU A 22 -32.84 85.00 26.46
CA GLU A 22 -32.77 86.21 27.31
C GLU A 22 -32.46 85.89 28.79
N GLN A 23 -32.96 84.76 29.31
CA GLN A 23 -32.65 84.31 30.67
C GLN A 23 -31.21 83.81 30.78
N VAL A 24 -30.73 83.10 29.74
CA VAL A 24 -29.34 82.63 29.67
C VAL A 24 -28.38 83.80 29.57
N ASP A 25 -28.70 84.83 28.78
CA ASP A 25 -27.88 86.03 28.62
C ASP A 25 -27.83 86.86 29.90
N ALA A 26 -28.98 87.07 30.54
CA ALA A 26 -29.03 87.75 31.85
C ALA A 26 -28.22 87.00 32.91
N TYR A 27 -28.29 85.66 32.92
CA TYR A 27 -27.55 84.83 33.85
C TYR A 27 -26.03 84.82 33.55
N ALA A 28 -25.64 84.71 32.28
CA ALA A 28 -24.24 84.75 31.85
C ALA A 28 -23.60 86.13 32.10
N ALA A 29 -24.35 87.22 31.92
CA ALA A 29 -23.92 88.57 32.27
C ALA A 29 -23.76 88.74 33.79
N ALA A 30 -24.67 88.18 34.59
CA ALA A 30 -24.54 88.17 36.05
C ALA A 30 -23.29 87.38 36.50
N LEU A 31 -23.09 86.17 35.97
CA LEU A 31 -21.89 85.36 36.23
C LEU A 31 -20.60 86.07 35.82
N SER A 32 -20.60 86.77 34.69
CA SER A 32 -19.43 87.52 34.23
C SER A 32 -19.10 88.68 35.17
N ARG A 33 -20.11 89.41 35.65
CA ARG A 33 -19.92 90.47 36.67
C ARG A 33 -19.42 89.89 37.99
N ASP A 34 -19.97 88.76 38.44
CA ASP A 34 -19.55 88.11 39.68
C ASP A 34 -18.11 87.59 39.58
N ARG A 35 -17.72 87.04 38.42
CA ARG A 35 -16.33 86.67 38.11
C ARG A 35 -15.44 87.90 38.19
N ASP A 36 -15.77 88.97 37.49
CA ASP A 36 -14.92 90.17 37.43
C ASP A 36 -14.77 90.82 38.82
N ALA A 37 -15.86 90.86 39.61
CA ALA A 37 -15.83 91.30 41.00
C ALA A 37 -14.99 90.37 41.90
N ALA A 38 -15.07 89.05 41.69
CA ALA A 38 -14.23 88.09 42.42
C ALA A 38 -12.75 88.24 42.05
N TRP A 39 -12.44 88.50 40.77
CA TRP A 39 -11.09 88.78 40.29
C TRP A 39 -10.53 90.07 40.89
N GLU A 40 -11.32 91.14 40.94
CA GLU A 40 -10.91 92.38 41.58
C GLU A 40 -10.65 92.18 43.08
N ARG A 41 -11.53 91.45 43.78
CA ARG A 41 -11.33 91.09 45.20
C ARG A 41 -10.06 90.27 45.39
N ALA A 42 -9.80 89.28 44.54
CA ALA A 42 -8.59 88.46 44.60
C ALA A 42 -7.32 89.30 44.38
N ALA A 43 -7.36 90.23 43.43
CA ALA A 43 -6.25 91.17 43.19
C ALA A 43 -5.99 92.05 44.42
N ARG A 44 -7.03 92.66 45.00
CA ARG A 44 -6.92 93.48 46.22
C ARG A 44 -6.37 92.69 47.41
N LEU A 45 -6.88 91.47 47.63
CA LEU A 45 -6.40 90.59 48.70
C LEU A 45 -4.96 90.14 48.48
N THR A 46 -4.53 89.94 47.23
CA THR A 46 -3.14 89.60 46.90
C THR A 46 -2.19 90.76 47.21
N VAL A 47 -2.60 92.00 46.93
CA VAL A 47 -1.82 93.19 47.30
C VAL A 47 -1.74 93.31 48.82
N LEU A 48 -2.87 93.19 49.52
CA LEU A 48 -2.90 93.24 50.98
C LEU A 48 -2.03 92.14 51.62
N ALA A 49 -2.09 90.91 51.09
CA ALA A 49 -1.25 89.81 51.57
C ALA A 49 0.24 90.13 51.42
N LYS A 50 0.65 90.70 50.27
CA LYS A 50 2.04 91.14 50.05
C LYS A 50 2.45 92.27 51.00
N GLU A 51 1.55 93.23 51.26
CA GLU A 51 1.81 94.31 52.21
C GLU A 51 1.96 93.77 53.64
N MET A 52 1.11 92.83 54.04
CA MET A 52 1.18 92.15 55.34
C MET A 52 2.45 91.29 55.46
N ASP A 53 2.85 90.58 54.41
CA ASP A 53 4.11 89.83 54.40
C ASP A 53 5.32 90.76 54.53
N ALA A 54 5.30 91.90 53.85
CA ALA A 54 6.36 92.90 53.94
C ALA A 54 6.43 93.53 55.34
N GLU A 55 5.28 93.85 55.95
CA GLU A 55 5.21 94.36 57.32
C GLU A 55 5.65 93.32 58.35
N ALA A 56 5.21 92.07 58.21
CA ALA A 56 5.67 90.98 59.04
C ALA A 56 7.19 90.77 58.91
N GLY A 57 7.74 90.89 57.70
CA GLY A 57 9.19 90.87 57.45
C GLY A 57 9.92 91.99 58.21
N ARG A 58 9.44 93.24 58.09
CA ARG A 58 9.98 94.39 58.84
C ARG A 58 9.93 94.16 60.35
N LEU A 59 8.80 93.70 60.88
CA LEU A 59 8.64 93.43 62.31
C LEU A 59 9.59 92.33 62.78
N ARG A 60 9.78 91.26 62.01
CA ARG A 60 10.76 90.21 62.33
C ARG A 60 12.19 90.76 62.35
N GLU A 61 12.56 91.61 61.42
CA GLU A 61 13.88 92.26 61.43
C GLU A 61 14.07 93.17 62.64
N VAL A 62 13.05 93.94 63.01
CA VAL A 62 13.08 94.77 64.22
C VAL A 62 13.27 93.89 65.45
N VAL A 63 12.50 92.81 65.59
CA VAL A 63 12.62 91.86 66.70
C VAL A 63 13.99 91.19 66.72
N ALA A 64 14.53 90.78 65.57
CA ALA A 64 15.85 90.16 65.47
C ALA A 64 17.00 91.11 65.87
N ARG A 65 16.81 92.42 65.73
CA ARG A 65 17.77 93.46 66.16
C ARG A 65 17.64 93.83 67.64
N LEU A 66 16.58 93.40 68.33
CA LEU A 66 16.47 93.60 69.77
C LEU A 66 17.52 92.74 70.47
N ALA A 67 18.29 93.35 71.36
CA ALA A 67 19.17 92.60 72.24
C ALA A 67 18.34 91.63 73.10
N PRO A 68 18.85 90.40 73.37
CA PRO A 68 18.20 89.47 74.27
C PRO A 68 17.85 90.15 75.60
N GLN A 69 16.57 90.13 75.97
CA GLN A 69 16.13 90.76 77.21
C GLN A 69 16.47 89.85 78.37
N THR A 70 17.42 90.27 79.20
CA THR A 70 17.82 89.56 80.44
C THR A 70 17.03 90.00 81.67
N TYR A 71 16.13 90.98 81.50
CA TYR A 71 15.30 91.59 82.55
C TYR A 71 16.08 92.12 83.77
N GLU A 72 17.41 92.31 83.64
CA GLU A 72 18.28 92.78 84.73
C GLU A 72 17.85 94.16 85.28
N LYS A 73 17.30 95.02 84.42
CA LYS A 73 16.80 96.37 84.79
C LYS A 73 15.53 96.35 85.65
N LEU A 74 14.83 95.22 85.73
CA LEU A 74 13.62 95.03 86.53
C LEU A 74 13.91 94.40 87.92
N GLY A 75 15.19 94.14 88.21
CA GLY A 75 15.66 93.64 89.51
C GLY A 75 15.95 92.13 89.52
N GLU A 76 16.67 91.70 90.56
CA GLU A 76 17.19 90.33 90.71
C GLU A 76 16.09 89.26 90.67
N ARG A 77 14.90 89.57 91.21
CA ARG A 77 13.75 88.64 91.18
C ARG A 77 13.22 88.43 89.76
N ALA A 78 13.19 89.46 88.91
CA ALA A 78 12.74 89.33 87.53
C ALA A 78 13.74 88.53 86.68
N ARG A 79 15.05 88.76 86.89
CA ARG A 79 16.12 87.97 86.27
C ARG A 79 16.02 86.47 86.62
N ARG A 80 15.86 86.13 87.89
CA ARG A 80 15.71 84.73 88.33
C ARG A 80 14.49 84.02 87.72
N ILE A 81 13.36 84.73 87.58
CA ILE A 81 12.16 84.17 86.94
C ILE A 81 12.42 83.92 85.45
N PHE A 82 13.14 84.81 84.78
CA PHE A 82 13.52 84.63 83.37
C PHE A 82 14.48 83.46 83.18
N GLU A 83 15.53 83.36 84.00
CA GLU A 83 16.49 82.24 83.96
C GLU A 83 15.77 80.89 84.19
N LEU A 84 14.89 80.82 85.20
CA LEU A 84 14.07 79.62 85.44
C LEU A 84 13.15 79.30 84.26
N GLY A 85 12.59 80.31 83.60
CA GLY A 85 11.76 80.14 82.41
C GLY A 85 12.54 79.58 81.21
N GLU A 86 13.78 80.04 81.00
CA GLU A 86 14.67 79.51 79.95
C GLU A 86 15.12 78.08 80.26
N GLU A 87 15.45 77.78 81.52
CA GLU A 87 15.78 76.42 81.99
C GLU A 87 14.62 75.46 81.78
N GLU A 88 13.40 75.85 82.17
CA GLU A 88 12.19 75.06 81.96
C GLU A 88 11.90 74.88 80.47
N ALA A 89 12.02 75.95 79.66
CA ALA A 89 11.83 75.86 78.22
C ALA A 89 12.85 74.95 77.54
N ALA A 90 14.11 74.94 78.00
CA ALA A 90 15.14 74.01 77.53
C ALA A 90 14.81 72.56 77.93
N SER A 91 14.44 72.34 79.19
CA SER A 91 14.03 71.03 79.72
C SER A 91 12.84 70.43 78.96
N VAL A 92 11.81 71.25 78.70
CA VAL A 92 10.64 70.85 77.90
C VAL A 92 11.04 70.52 76.47
N ARG A 93 11.90 71.33 75.84
CA ARG A 93 12.38 71.06 74.47
C ARG A 93 13.19 69.77 74.38
N ASP A 94 14.07 69.51 75.33
CA ASP A 94 14.92 68.33 75.31
C ASP A 94 14.11 67.05 75.63
N THR A 95 13.15 67.15 76.54
CA THR A 95 12.18 66.06 76.80
C THR A 95 11.33 65.78 75.57
N ALA A 96 10.80 66.82 74.91
CA ALA A 96 10.02 66.67 73.68
C ALA A 96 10.84 66.05 72.54
N ARG A 97 12.12 66.41 72.40
CA ARG A 97 13.03 65.78 71.43
C ARG A 97 13.30 64.31 71.77
N GLY A 98 13.52 64.01 73.04
CA GLY A 98 13.73 62.63 73.51
C GLY A 98 12.52 61.74 73.22
N GLU A 99 11.31 62.20 73.55
CA GLU A 99 10.08 61.47 73.24
C GLU A 99 9.84 61.34 71.73
N ALA A 100 10.09 62.39 70.95
CA ALA A 100 9.97 62.32 69.49
C ALA A 100 10.94 61.28 68.89
N GLN A 101 12.20 61.25 69.36
CA GLN A 101 13.16 60.25 68.93
C GLN A 101 12.72 58.84 69.32
N ARG A 102 12.22 58.65 70.55
CA ARG A 102 11.72 57.36 71.02
C ARG A 102 10.56 56.84 70.16
N VAL A 103 9.62 57.70 69.80
CA VAL A 103 8.51 57.34 68.91
C VAL A 103 9.01 56.94 67.52
N VAL A 104 10.01 57.66 66.97
CA VAL A 104 10.62 57.31 65.69
C VAL A 104 11.32 55.95 65.77
N ASP A 105 12.14 55.72 66.80
CA ASP A 105 12.86 54.46 66.99
C ASP A 105 11.91 53.26 67.15
N GLU A 106 10.84 53.44 67.91
CA GLU A 106 9.77 52.43 68.09
C GLU A 106 9.06 52.13 66.76
N ALA A 107 8.72 53.16 65.98
CA ALA A 107 8.09 53.02 64.67
C ALA A 107 9.01 52.33 63.65
N GLU A 108 10.30 52.68 63.64
CA GLU A 108 11.29 52.02 62.79
C GLU A 108 11.48 50.55 63.17
N ALA A 109 11.56 50.25 64.47
CA ALA A 109 11.68 48.88 64.95
C ALA A 109 10.44 48.06 64.60
N ALA A 110 9.24 48.63 64.73
CA ALA A 110 8.01 47.99 64.27
C ALA A 110 8.02 47.76 62.75
N GLY A 111 8.45 48.76 61.97
CA GLY A 111 8.59 48.65 60.52
C GLY A 111 9.58 47.56 60.10
N ARG A 112 10.73 47.44 60.78
CA ARG A 112 11.69 46.34 60.56
C ARG A 112 11.06 44.97 60.82
N ARG A 113 10.40 44.80 61.97
CA ARG A 113 9.72 43.53 62.31
C ARG A 113 8.66 43.12 61.28
N VAL A 114 7.85 44.07 60.82
CA VAL A 114 6.83 43.80 59.79
C VAL A 114 7.48 43.40 58.47
N ARG A 115 8.56 44.08 58.04
CA ARG A 115 9.28 43.73 56.81
C ARG A 115 9.92 42.35 56.90
N GLU A 116 10.58 42.03 58.02
CA GLU A 116 11.19 40.72 58.25
C GLU A 116 10.15 39.60 58.24
N ALA A 117 9.01 39.81 58.91
CA ALA A 117 7.90 38.85 58.90
C ALA A 117 7.30 38.67 57.49
N ALA A 118 7.10 39.75 56.75
CA ALA A 118 6.61 39.70 55.38
C ALA A 118 7.60 38.98 54.44
N GLN A 119 8.90 39.20 54.61
CA GLN A 119 9.94 38.53 53.84
C GLN A 119 9.99 37.03 54.16
N ALA A 120 9.96 36.65 55.43
CA ALA A 120 9.94 35.25 55.85
C ALA A 120 8.72 34.51 55.28
N TYR A 121 7.54 35.13 55.31
CA TYR A 121 6.33 34.56 54.72
C TYR A 121 6.44 34.44 53.19
N ALA A 122 6.98 35.45 52.50
CA ALA A 122 7.21 35.38 51.06
C ALA A 122 8.19 34.26 50.68
N ASP A 123 9.24 34.06 51.47
CA ASP A 123 10.22 32.99 51.26
C ASP A 123 9.61 31.60 51.51
N GLU A 124 8.75 31.45 52.53
CA GLU A 124 7.98 30.22 52.77
C GLU A 124 7.06 29.90 51.59
N VAL A 125 6.24 30.86 51.15
CA VAL A 125 5.31 30.68 50.02
C VAL A 125 6.07 30.33 48.74
N ARG A 126 7.22 30.97 48.50
CA ARG A 126 8.09 30.67 47.36
C ARG A 126 8.68 29.26 47.46
N GLY A 127 9.19 28.88 48.63
CA GLY A 127 9.72 27.55 48.89
C GLY A 127 8.68 26.46 48.63
N ASP A 128 7.45 26.65 49.11
CA ASP A 128 6.31 25.76 48.88
C ASP A 128 5.90 25.68 47.40
N ALA A 129 5.95 26.81 46.68
CA ALA A 129 5.65 26.84 45.26
C ALA A 129 6.70 26.10 44.43
N GLU A 130 7.99 26.31 44.71
CA GLU A 130 9.10 25.58 44.08
C GLU A 130 9.04 24.09 44.40
N GLU A 131 8.86 23.77 45.68
CA GLU A 131 8.14 22.64 46.26
C GLU A 131 7.31 21.77 45.27
N ARG A 132 6.07 22.27 45.12
CA ARG A 132 5.03 21.70 44.28
C ARG A 132 5.42 21.65 42.81
N ALA A 133 6.14 22.66 42.31
CA ALA A 133 6.59 22.67 40.92
C ALA A 133 7.55 21.50 40.63
N ARG A 134 8.53 21.26 41.51
CA ARG A 134 9.46 20.12 41.40
C ARG A 134 8.70 18.80 41.42
N GLN A 135 7.78 18.62 42.37
CA GLN A 135 6.96 17.40 42.45
C GLN A 135 6.11 17.18 41.19
N ARG A 136 5.47 18.24 40.68
CA ARG A 136 4.67 18.17 39.44
C ARG A 136 5.54 17.78 38.23
N MET A 137 6.76 18.34 38.13
CA MET A 137 7.69 18.01 37.05
C MET A 137 8.18 16.56 37.14
N LEU A 138 8.46 16.05 38.35
CA LEU A 138 8.85 14.66 38.55
C LEU A 138 7.71 13.70 38.18
N ALA A 139 6.48 13.99 38.62
CA ALA A 139 5.30 13.22 38.25
C ALA A 139 5.08 13.20 36.72
N ALA A 140 5.14 14.37 36.06
CA ALA A 140 4.97 14.47 34.61
C ALA A 140 6.07 13.69 33.85
N ARG A 141 7.31 13.66 34.35
CA ARG A 141 8.39 12.85 33.76
C ARG A 141 8.13 11.36 33.93
N ALA A 142 7.69 10.93 35.11
CA ALA A 142 7.34 9.54 35.37
C ALA A 142 6.19 9.06 34.47
N GLU A 143 5.12 9.86 34.35
CA GLU A 143 4.00 9.58 33.45
C GLU A 143 4.45 9.49 31.98
N ALA A 144 5.32 10.40 31.53
CA ALA A 144 5.85 10.37 30.17
C ALA A 144 6.74 9.14 29.91
N ASP A 145 7.57 8.75 30.88
CA ASP A 145 8.40 7.54 30.77
C ASP A 145 7.55 6.28 30.76
N GLU A 146 6.52 6.18 31.60
CA GLU A 146 5.58 5.07 31.62
C GLU A 146 4.84 4.94 30.28
N ALA A 147 4.31 6.04 29.75
CA ALA A 147 3.65 6.07 28.45
C ALA A 147 4.59 5.60 27.32
N ARG A 148 5.86 6.07 27.33
CA ARG A 148 6.87 5.64 26.36
C ARG A 148 7.21 4.15 26.49
N ILE A 149 7.33 3.64 27.71
CA ILE A 149 7.63 2.23 27.97
C ILE A 149 6.46 1.36 27.52
N SER A 150 5.22 1.73 27.86
CA SER A 150 4.00 1.02 27.43
C SER A 150 3.93 0.96 25.91
N ALA A 151 4.01 2.11 25.23
CA ALA A 151 3.95 2.15 23.77
C ALA A 151 5.02 1.27 23.09
N ARG A 152 6.24 1.22 23.66
CA ARG A 152 7.30 0.34 23.15
C ARG A 152 7.00 -1.14 23.36
N ARG A 153 6.39 -1.51 24.49
CA ARG A 153 5.95 -2.89 24.75
C ARG A 153 4.85 -3.28 23.78
N ASP A 154 3.83 -2.44 23.62
CA ASP A 154 2.70 -2.68 22.72
C ASP A 154 3.17 -2.84 21.27
N ILE A 155 4.06 -1.95 20.80
CA ILE A 155 4.65 -2.07 19.45
C ILE A 155 5.42 -3.39 19.30
N LYS A 156 6.19 -3.81 20.31
CA LYS A 156 6.95 -5.06 20.27
C LYS A 156 6.04 -6.28 20.24
N GLU A 157 4.99 -6.28 21.06
CA GLU A 157 4.00 -7.35 21.13
C GLU A 157 3.22 -7.47 19.83
N ASN A 158 2.62 -6.37 19.35
CA ASN A 158 1.90 -6.32 18.08
C ASN A 158 2.79 -6.77 16.90
N ARG A 159 4.06 -6.33 16.87
CA ARG A 159 5.01 -6.80 15.85
C ARG A 159 5.30 -8.29 15.99
N GLY A 160 5.43 -8.78 17.22
CA GLY A 160 5.62 -10.21 17.51
C GLY A 160 4.46 -11.05 16.97
N GLU A 161 3.23 -10.65 17.28
CA GLU A 161 1.99 -11.29 16.81
C GLU A 161 1.89 -11.26 15.28
N ALA A 162 2.08 -10.11 14.65
CA ALA A 162 2.03 -9.97 13.20
C ALA A 162 3.06 -10.87 12.50
N LEU A 163 4.29 -10.94 13.03
CA LEU A 163 5.33 -11.82 12.48
C LEU A 163 5.05 -13.30 12.75
N ALA A 164 4.40 -13.64 13.87
CA ALA A 164 3.98 -15.01 14.16
C ALA A 164 2.89 -15.47 13.18
N ALA A 165 1.86 -14.64 12.96
CA ALA A 165 0.82 -14.90 11.97
C ALA A 165 1.37 -15.06 10.56
N LEU A 166 2.36 -14.23 10.16
CA LEU A 166 3.02 -14.36 8.87
C LEU A 166 3.80 -15.68 8.75
N ARG A 167 4.53 -16.10 9.80
CA ARG A 167 5.25 -17.39 9.80
C ARG A 167 4.29 -18.56 9.70
N GLU A 168 3.18 -18.53 10.43
CA GLU A 168 2.16 -19.58 10.38
C GLU A 168 1.52 -19.67 8.98
N MET A 169 1.19 -18.53 8.37
CA MET A 169 0.66 -18.50 6.99
C MET A 169 1.65 -19.07 5.98
N ARG A 170 2.95 -18.74 6.10
CA ARG A 170 3.99 -19.31 5.24
C ARG A 170 4.08 -20.82 5.40
N GLN A 171 4.13 -21.32 6.63
CA GLN A 171 4.16 -22.75 6.91
C GLN A 171 2.93 -23.47 6.34
N ARG A 172 1.73 -22.90 6.49
CA ARG A 172 0.50 -23.46 5.91
C ARG A 172 0.55 -23.48 4.38
N THR A 173 1.08 -22.43 3.77
CA THR A 173 1.20 -22.32 2.31
C THR A 173 2.22 -23.31 1.76
N GLU A 174 3.38 -23.45 2.41
CA GLU A 174 4.38 -24.46 2.07
C GLU A 174 3.82 -25.88 2.21
N GLY A 175 3.04 -26.14 3.26
CA GLY A 175 2.32 -27.41 3.44
C GLY A 175 1.36 -27.71 2.28
N LEU A 176 0.50 -26.74 1.93
CA LEU A 176 -0.44 -26.85 0.81
C LEU A 176 0.27 -27.06 -0.54
N LEU A 177 1.37 -26.35 -0.79
CA LEU A 177 2.18 -26.54 -2.00
C LEU A 177 2.78 -27.95 -2.04
N GLY A 178 3.33 -28.44 -0.93
CA GLY A 178 3.88 -29.80 -0.86
C GLY A 178 2.81 -30.89 -1.02
N GLU A 179 1.59 -30.68 -0.52
CA GLU A 179 0.45 -31.57 -0.77
C GLU A 179 0.04 -31.57 -2.24
N GLN A 180 0.00 -30.39 -2.87
CA GLN A 180 -0.33 -30.26 -4.29
C GLN A 180 0.75 -30.90 -5.19
N GLU A 181 2.03 -30.73 -4.87
CA GLU A 181 3.13 -31.38 -5.59
C GLU A 181 3.03 -32.91 -5.51
N LYS A 182 2.69 -33.45 -4.33
CA LYS A 182 2.44 -34.89 -4.16
C LYS A 182 1.27 -35.36 -4.99
N GLU A 183 0.14 -34.65 -4.95
CA GLU A 183 -1.03 -35.00 -5.75
C GLU A 183 -0.72 -35.01 -7.25
N TYR A 184 0.02 -34.01 -7.75
CA TYR A 184 0.45 -33.99 -9.15
C TYR A 184 1.42 -35.12 -9.48
N ALA A 185 2.36 -35.45 -8.58
CA ALA A 185 3.28 -36.56 -8.77
C ALA A 185 2.55 -37.91 -8.81
N GLU A 186 1.56 -38.11 -7.93
CA GLU A 186 0.71 -39.31 -7.89
C GLU A 186 -0.11 -39.45 -9.18
N ARG A 187 -0.77 -38.36 -9.62
CA ARG A 187 -1.51 -38.33 -10.89
C ARG A 187 -0.59 -38.60 -12.08
N TRP A 188 0.61 -38.03 -12.10
CA TRP A 188 1.59 -38.29 -13.15
C TRP A 188 2.01 -39.76 -13.17
N ALA A 189 2.35 -40.34 -12.01
CA ALA A 189 2.73 -41.74 -11.89
C ALA A 189 1.58 -42.69 -12.27
N GLU A 190 0.33 -42.33 -12.02
CA GLU A 190 -0.83 -43.08 -12.50
C GLU A 190 -0.97 -43.01 -14.03
N THR A 191 -0.84 -41.80 -14.61
CA THR A 191 -0.92 -41.65 -16.08
C THR A 191 0.23 -42.35 -16.81
N GLU A 192 1.45 -42.33 -16.23
CA GLU A 192 2.61 -43.02 -16.77
C GLU A 192 2.42 -44.54 -16.72
N ARG A 193 1.94 -45.09 -15.59
CA ARG A 193 1.59 -46.52 -15.49
C ARG A 193 0.54 -46.92 -16.51
N ALA A 194 -0.53 -46.13 -16.64
CA ALA A 194 -1.58 -46.39 -17.63
C ALA A 194 -1.07 -46.29 -19.08
N ALA A 195 -0.10 -45.41 -19.37
CA ALA A 195 0.54 -45.31 -20.68
C ALA A 195 1.39 -46.55 -20.97
N VAL A 196 2.23 -46.97 -20.02
CA VAL A 196 3.05 -48.19 -20.11
C VAL A 196 2.18 -49.43 -20.29
N GLU A 197 1.09 -49.56 -19.54
CA GLU A 197 0.14 -50.68 -19.68
C GLU A 197 -0.53 -50.70 -21.07
N ARG A 198 -0.91 -49.53 -21.61
CA ARG A 198 -1.47 -49.43 -22.97
C ARG A 198 -0.44 -49.77 -24.03
N GLU A 199 0.79 -49.30 -23.89
CA GLU A 199 1.90 -49.62 -24.79
C GLU A 199 2.17 -51.12 -24.80
N ALA A 200 2.31 -51.74 -23.62
CA ALA A 200 2.48 -53.19 -23.49
C ALA A 200 1.31 -53.99 -24.10
N ALA A 201 0.07 -53.51 -23.93
CA ALA A 201 -1.10 -54.14 -24.54
C ALA A 201 -1.11 -54.02 -26.08
N LEU A 202 -0.70 -52.86 -26.61
CA LEU A 202 -0.57 -52.64 -28.06
C LEU A 202 0.55 -53.52 -28.65
N ASP A 203 1.69 -53.61 -27.98
CA ASP A 203 2.80 -54.47 -28.36
C ASP A 203 2.38 -55.94 -28.36
N ALA A 204 1.70 -56.40 -27.31
CA ALA A 204 1.18 -57.78 -27.24
C ALA A 204 0.21 -58.08 -28.38
N HIS A 205 -0.72 -57.16 -28.67
CA HIS A 205 -1.65 -57.30 -29.79
C HIS A 205 -0.93 -57.24 -31.15
N HIS A 206 0.13 -56.44 -31.28
CA HIS A 206 0.95 -56.38 -32.49
C HIS A 206 1.68 -57.71 -32.72
N VAL A 207 2.33 -58.27 -31.68
CA VAL A 207 2.98 -59.59 -31.72
C VAL A 207 1.97 -60.68 -32.11
N GLU A 208 0.77 -60.67 -31.51
CA GLU A 208 -0.27 -61.64 -31.87
C GLU A 208 -0.70 -61.52 -33.34
N ARG A 209 -0.91 -60.29 -33.84
CA ARG A 209 -1.27 -60.06 -35.24
C ARG A 209 -0.16 -60.45 -36.20
N MET A 210 1.09 -60.18 -35.86
CA MET A 210 2.26 -60.61 -36.64
C MET A 210 2.34 -62.13 -36.69
N ALA A 211 2.22 -62.82 -35.55
CA ALA A 211 2.21 -64.28 -35.51
C ALA A 211 1.06 -64.89 -36.33
N ARG A 212 -0.14 -64.30 -36.30
CA ARG A 212 -1.27 -64.73 -37.15
C ARG A 212 -0.99 -64.49 -38.64
N ALA A 213 -0.40 -63.35 -39.00
CA ALA A 213 -0.04 -63.03 -40.38
C ALA A 213 1.06 -63.97 -40.90
N GLU A 214 2.09 -64.24 -40.10
CA GLU A 214 3.15 -65.21 -40.42
C GLU A 214 2.61 -66.64 -40.55
N ALA A 215 1.71 -67.06 -39.65
CA ALA A 215 1.06 -68.36 -39.76
C ALA A 215 0.22 -68.47 -41.04
N GLY A 216 -0.56 -67.43 -41.36
CA GLY A 216 -1.34 -67.36 -42.61
C GLY A 216 -0.46 -67.33 -43.86
N LEU A 217 0.68 -66.63 -43.81
CA LEU A 217 1.67 -66.65 -44.90
C LEU A 217 2.26 -68.04 -45.07
N SER A 218 2.68 -68.70 -43.99
CA SER A 218 3.24 -70.06 -44.03
C SER A 218 2.21 -71.09 -44.53
N GLU A 219 0.93 -70.93 -44.19
CA GLU A 219 -0.15 -71.75 -44.71
C GLU A 219 -0.38 -71.50 -46.21
N ALA A 220 -0.39 -70.23 -46.65
CA ALA A 220 -0.51 -69.86 -48.06
C ALA A 220 0.68 -70.37 -48.88
N GLU A 221 1.90 -70.28 -48.36
CA GLU A 221 3.12 -70.83 -48.99
C GLU A 221 3.03 -72.36 -49.13
N ARG A 222 2.55 -73.07 -48.10
CA ARG A 222 2.30 -74.52 -48.17
C ARG A 222 1.25 -74.88 -49.21
N ALA A 223 0.10 -74.20 -49.18
CA ALA A 223 -0.97 -74.41 -50.16
C ALA A 223 -0.50 -74.08 -51.59
N PHE A 224 0.32 -73.05 -51.75
CA PHE A 224 0.94 -72.70 -53.04
C PHE A 224 1.90 -73.81 -53.50
N ALA A 225 2.79 -74.31 -52.64
CA ALA A 225 3.72 -75.40 -52.96
C ALA A 225 2.96 -76.70 -53.31
N GLU A 226 1.92 -77.06 -52.57
CA GLU A 226 1.04 -78.20 -52.87
C GLU A 226 0.32 -78.01 -54.21
N ALA A 227 -0.18 -76.80 -54.49
CA ALA A 227 -0.83 -76.48 -55.76
C ALA A 227 0.17 -76.57 -56.93
N GLU A 228 1.38 -76.05 -56.77
CA GLU A 228 2.47 -76.12 -57.75
C GLU A 228 2.87 -77.59 -58.01
N GLU A 229 3.03 -78.40 -56.95
CA GLU A 229 3.33 -79.81 -57.09
C GLU A 229 2.18 -80.56 -57.79
N SER A 230 0.93 -80.28 -57.43
CA SER A 230 -0.23 -80.89 -58.09
C SER A 230 -0.37 -80.48 -59.57
N ALA A 231 0.00 -79.24 -59.91
CA ALA A 231 0.03 -78.75 -61.28
C ALA A 231 1.16 -79.42 -62.06
N ARG A 232 2.33 -79.58 -61.45
CA ARG A 232 3.46 -80.32 -62.01
C ARG A 232 3.11 -81.79 -62.24
N ARG A 233 2.50 -82.48 -61.27
CA ARG A 233 2.02 -83.86 -61.43
C ARG A 233 0.99 -83.97 -62.55
N ARG A 234 0.00 -83.07 -62.60
CA ARG A 234 -0.98 -83.02 -63.69
C ARG A 234 -0.32 -82.79 -65.05
N GLN A 235 0.72 -81.97 -65.11
CA GLN A 235 1.49 -81.73 -66.33
C GLN A 235 2.30 -82.98 -66.73
N GLU A 236 2.98 -83.62 -65.78
CA GLU A 236 3.73 -84.88 -65.98
C GLU A 236 2.79 -86.00 -66.43
N ASP A 237 1.62 -86.16 -65.78
CA ASP A 237 0.56 -87.09 -66.17
C ASP A 237 0.04 -86.78 -67.57
N ALA A 238 -0.21 -85.50 -67.91
CA ALA A 238 -0.64 -85.11 -69.25
C ALA A 238 0.41 -85.43 -70.32
N VAL A 239 1.70 -85.22 -70.02
CA VAL A 239 2.82 -85.59 -70.90
C VAL A 239 2.93 -87.11 -71.05
N ALA A 240 2.80 -87.87 -69.96
CA ALA A 240 2.80 -89.34 -69.99
C ALA A 240 1.64 -89.87 -70.83
N ARG A 241 0.43 -89.35 -70.63
CA ARG A 241 -0.79 -89.72 -71.36
C ARG A 241 -0.72 -89.33 -72.84
N ALA A 242 -0.12 -88.18 -73.15
CA ALA A 242 0.20 -87.80 -74.52
C ALA A 242 1.21 -88.79 -75.15
N GLY A 243 2.21 -89.22 -74.39
CA GLY A 243 3.15 -90.28 -74.79
C GLY A 243 2.46 -91.62 -75.07
N GLU A 244 1.57 -92.06 -74.17
CA GLU A 244 0.76 -93.28 -74.34
C GLU A 244 -0.13 -93.19 -75.59
N LEU A 245 -0.84 -92.08 -75.79
CA LEU A 245 -1.64 -91.83 -76.99
C LEU A 245 -0.81 -91.85 -78.27
N LEU A 246 0.41 -91.31 -78.24
CA LEU A 246 1.32 -91.37 -79.39
C LEU A 246 1.77 -92.80 -79.68
N VAL A 247 2.06 -93.60 -78.65
CA VAL A 247 2.39 -95.03 -78.81
C VAL A 247 1.19 -95.81 -79.34
N GLU A 248 0.00 -95.59 -78.80
CA GLU A 248 -1.24 -96.24 -79.23
C GLU A 248 -1.59 -95.84 -80.68
N ALA A 249 -1.42 -94.58 -81.04
CA ALA A 249 -1.53 -94.10 -82.42
C ALA A 249 -0.52 -94.78 -83.35
N ARG A 250 0.72 -95.01 -82.89
CA ARG A 250 1.77 -95.72 -83.65
C ARG A 250 1.47 -97.21 -83.82
N VAL A 251 0.96 -97.86 -82.78
CA VAL A 251 0.49 -99.26 -82.87
C VAL A 251 -0.71 -99.36 -83.82
N ARG A 252 -1.60 -98.38 -83.81
CA ARG A 252 -2.75 -98.31 -84.72
C ARG A 252 -2.30 -98.03 -86.15
N GLU A 253 -1.33 -97.15 -86.35
CA GLU A 253 -0.64 -96.90 -87.62
C GLU A 253 0.01 -98.19 -88.14
N GLU A 254 0.79 -98.89 -87.33
CA GLU A 254 1.40 -100.18 -87.69
C GLU A 254 0.37 -101.26 -88.01
N ARG A 255 -0.75 -101.29 -87.28
CA ARG A 255 -1.85 -102.23 -87.56
C ARG A 255 -2.50 -101.92 -88.90
N ILE A 256 -2.77 -100.63 -89.16
CA ILE A 256 -3.30 -100.16 -90.45
C ILE A 256 -2.30 -100.47 -91.56
N ALA A 257 -1.00 -100.27 -91.34
CA ALA A 257 0.06 -100.60 -92.29
C ALA A 257 0.09 -102.10 -92.61
N ARG A 258 0.08 -102.98 -91.60
CA ARG A 258 0.02 -104.44 -91.81
C ARG A 258 -1.28 -104.89 -92.49
N GLU A 259 -2.39 -104.22 -92.20
CA GLU A 259 -3.70 -104.50 -92.80
C GLU A 259 -3.75 -104.02 -94.26
N THR A 260 -3.15 -102.86 -94.58
CA THR A 260 -2.95 -102.40 -95.97
C THR A 260 -1.98 -103.30 -96.72
N GLU A 261 -0.91 -103.77 -96.08
CA GLU A 261 0.04 -104.72 -96.68
C GLU A 261 -0.63 -106.08 -96.97
N ARG A 262 -1.54 -106.54 -96.11
CA ARG A 262 -2.35 -107.75 -96.35
C ARG A 262 -3.30 -107.58 -97.53
N VAL A 263 -4.00 -106.45 -97.60
CA VAL A 263 -4.90 -106.11 -98.72
C VAL A 263 -4.13 -105.96 -100.03
N LEU A 264 -2.93 -105.37 -100.01
CA LEU A 264 -2.06 -105.27 -101.19
C LEU A 264 -1.56 -106.64 -101.64
N ARG A 265 -1.31 -107.59 -100.73
CA ARG A 265 -0.95 -108.98 -101.06
C ARG A 265 -2.11 -109.76 -101.68
N GLU A 266 -3.31 -109.65 -101.11
CA GLU A 266 -4.53 -110.25 -101.68
C GLU A 266 -4.88 -109.64 -103.06
N HIS A 267 -4.59 -108.36 -103.27
CA HIS A 267 -4.74 -107.73 -104.59
C HIS A 267 -3.64 -108.16 -105.57
N GLY A 268 -2.41 -108.41 -105.10
CA GLY A 268 -1.33 -108.97 -105.91
C GLY A 268 -1.64 -110.39 -106.40
N GLU A 269 -2.12 -111.25 -105.51
CA GLU A 269 -2.51 -112.64 -105.84
C GLU A 269 -3.68 -112.67 -106.85
N ARG A 270 -4.66 -111.76 -106.73
CA ARG A 270 -5.75 -111.61 -107.73
C ARG A 270 -5.27 -111.05 -109.07
N TRP A 271 -4.24 -110.22 -109.10
CA TRP A 271 -3.67 -109.68 -110.35
C TRP A 271 -2.83 -110.70 -111.11
N ASP A 272 -2.13 -111.58 -110.40
CA ASP A 272 -1.36 -112.67 -111.01
C ASP A 272 -2.28 -113.76 -111.59
N GLU A 273 -3.43 -114.02 -110.96
CA GLU A 273 -4.46 -114.95 -111.47
C GLU A 273 -5.14 -114.44 -112.76
N VAL A 274 -5.38 -113.12 -112.84
CA VAL A 274 -5.93 -112.45 -114.04
C VAL A 274 -4.89 -112.35 -115.17
N ARG A 275 -3.60 -112.15 -114.84
CA ARG A 275 -2.51 -112.12 -115.83
C ARG A 275 -2.27 -113.50 -116.45
N ALA A 276 -2.39 -114.58 -115.66
CA ALA A 276 -2.33 -115.95 -116.16
C ALA A 276 -3.50 -116.29 -117.12
N HIS A 277 -4.71 -115.77 -116.86
CA HIS A 277 -5.86 -115.92 -117.78
C HIS A 277 -5.68 -115.14 -119.09
N MET A 278 -5.08 -113.94 -119.04
CA MET A 278 -4.82 -113.11 -120.23
C MET A 278 -3.72 -113.67 -121.13
N ASP A 279 -2.69 -114.35 -120.59
CA ASP A 279 -1.66 -115.00 -121.41
C ASP A 279 -2.15 -116.31 -122.09
N HIS A 280 -3.13 -116.99 -121.50
CA HIS A 280 -3.80 -118.15 -122.11
C HIS A 280 -4.74 -117.75 -123.27
N VAL A 281 -5.42 -116.59 -123.17
CA VAL A 281 -6.24 -116.01 -124.25
C VAL A 281 -5.36 -115.41 -125.36
N ARG A 282 -4.22 -114.80 -125.01
CA ARG A 282 -3.29 -114.22 -125.99
C ARG A 282 -2.65 -115.28 -126.89
N THR A 283 -2.33 -116.47 -126.38
CA THR A 283 -1.70 -117.54 -127.18
C THR A 283 -2.71 -118.31 -128.03
N SER A 284 -3.99 -118.35 -127.63
CA SER A 284 -5.06 -119.02 -128.39
C SER A 284 -5.62 -118.18 -129.55
N LEU A 285 -5.30 -116.87 -129.61
CA LEU A 285 -5.70 -115.97 -130.70
C LEU A 285 -4.57 -115.70 -131.72
N THR A 286 -3.31 -116.02 -131.42
CA THR A 286 -2.19 -115.95 -132.39
C THR A 286 -2.14 -117.13 -133.37
N THR A 287 -2.97 -118.16 -133.18
CA THR A 287 -3.07 -119.33 -134.07
C THR A 287 -4.06 -119.15 -135.23
N LEU A 288 -4.74 -118.00 -135.39
CA LEU A 288 -5.76 -117.86 -136.45
C LEU A 288 -5.71 -116.63 -137.37
N THR A 289 -4.73 -115.72 -137.28
CA THR A 289 -4.49 -114.76 -138.38
C THR A 289 -3.14 -114.06 -138.23
N GLY A 290 -2.20 -114.34 -139.12
CA GLY A 290 -0.95 -113.59 -139.24
C GLY A 290 -1.09 -112.33 -140.10
N ARG A 291 -0.38 -111.24 -139.74
CA ARG A 291 0.71 -110.59 -140.51
C ARG A 291 1.06 -109.20 -139.93
N ALA A 292 2.38 -108.98 -139.81
CA ALA A 292 3.21 -107.85 -139.34
C ALA A 292 3.12 -106.54 -140.20
N PRO A 293 3.98 -105.49 -140.01
CA PRO A 293 4.68 -104.91 -138.83
C PRO A 293 4.58 -103.35 -138.75
N ALA A 294 5.12 -102.71 -137.69
CA ALA A 294 6.24 -101.73 -137.73
C ALA A 294 6.36 -100.89 -136.44
N GLU A 295 7.60 -100.83 -135.93
CA GLU A 295 8.20 -99.97 -134.86
C GLU A 295 7.65 -100.02 -133.42
#